data_AF-L8THE1-F1
#
_entry.id   AF-L8THE1-F1
#
_cell.length_a   1.000
_cell.length_b   1.000
_cell.length_c   1.000
_cell.angle_alpha   90.00
_cell.angle_beta   90.00
_cell.angle_gamma   90.00
#
_symmetry.space_group_name_H-M   'P 1'
#
loop_
_entity.id
_entity.type
_entity.pdbx_description
1 polymer ?
#
loop_
_entity_poly.entity_id
_entity_poly.type
_entity_poly.pdbx_seq_one_letter_code
_entity_poly.pdbx_strand_id
1 'polypeptide(L)'
;MTPSAVYYHFSSKTKIIETLMAGVTDKLASFFELTSGITDLHGWGVQSMRHALEWMRTDPLEAKFYFVRLATTRDGAETLVQFRRDSEKLVESISDSILLLDNSIDPLEAAIMARGLLTLVSETARTTLTGRDAVPRNFRTYHEAASIITLRILGGNPRE
;
A
#
# COMPACT_ATOMS: atom_id res chain seq x y z
N MET A 1 -6.22 -25.17 -17.69
CA MET A 1 -6.11 -24.11 -18.72
C MET A 1 -4.99 -24.46 -19.66
N THR A 2 -5.22 -24.45 -20.98
CA THR A 2 -4.15 -24.59 -21.98
C THR A 2 -3.43 -23.23 -22.16
N PRO A 3 -2.12 -23.19 -22.43
CA PRO A 3 -1.38 -21.93 -22.65
C PRO A 3 -2.01 -21.02 -23.69
N SER A 4 -2.65 -21.60 -24.72
CA SER A 4 -3.35 -20.88 -25.79
C SER A 4 -4.56 -20.09 -25.32
N ALA A 5 -5.24 -20.51 -24.24
CA ALA A 5 -6.38 -19.79 -23.68
C ALA A 5 -5.96 -18.49 -22.97
N VAL A 6 -4.72 -18.39 -22.49
CA VAL A 6 -4.19 -17.18 -21.83
C VAL A 6 -3.92 -16.07 -22.85
N TYR A 7 -3.39 -16.42 -24.03
CA TYR A 7 -3.16 -15.47 -25.13
C TYR A 7 -4.46 -14.98 -25.80
N TYR A 8 -5.60 -15.64 -25.53
CA TYR A 8 -6.90 -15.18 -25.98
C TYR A 8 -7.37 -13.93 -25.20
N HIS A 9 -6.93 -13.78 -23.95
CA HIS A 9 -7.30 -12.66 -23.08
C HIS A 9 -6.20 -11.60 -22.96
N PHE A 10 -4.95 -11.95 -23.24
CA PHE A 10 -3.81 -11.05 -23.10
C PHE A 10 -2.89 -11.09 -24.31
N SER A 11 -2.62 -9.93 -24.89
CA SER A 11 -1.75 -9.78 -26.07
C SER A 11 -0.27 -10.02 -25.76
N SER A 12 0.15 -9.96 -24.49
CA SER A 12 1.53 -10.21 -24.07
C SER A 12 1.63 -10.52 -22.57
N LYS A 13 2.78 -11.07 -22.15
CA LYS A 13 3.15 -11.22 -20.73
C LYS A 13 3.12 -9.88 -19.98
N THR A 14 3.52 -8.80 -20.65
CA THR A 14 3.48 -7.43 -20.09
C THR A 14 2.04 -7.02 -19.78
N LYS A 15 1.09 -7.31 -20.68
CA LYS A 15 -0.33 -6.99 -20.45
C LYS A 15 -0.91 -7.71 -19.24
N ILE A 16 -0.51 -8.97 -19.02
CA ILE A 16 -0.89 -9.72 -17.81
C ILE A 16 -0.38 -9.00 -16.55
N ILE A 17 0.90 -8.60 -16.55
CA ILE A 17 1.51 -7.91 -15.41
C ILE A 17 0.82 -6.58 -15.14
N GLU A 18 0.55 -5.77 -16.17
CA GLU A 18 -0.18 -4.50 -16.03
C GLU A 18 -1.58 -4.69 -15.44
N THR A 19 -2.34 -5.69 -15.90
CA THR A 19 -3.69 -5.96 -15.37
C THR A 19 -3.64 -6.40 -13.92
N LEU A 20 -2.67 -7.24 -13.55
CA LEU A 20 -2.48 -7.63 -12.15
C LEU A 20 -2.07 -6.43 -11.28
N MET A 21 -1.22 -5.54 -11.79
CA MET A 21 -0.82 -4.32 -11.08
C MET A 21 -1.98 -3.37 -10.83
N ALA A 22 -2.82 -3.15 -11.85
CA ALA A 22 -4.02 -2.33 -11.73
C ALA A 22 -4.95 -2.87 -10.64
N GLY A 23 -5.24 -4.18 -10.66
CA GLY A 23 -6.09 -4.81 -9.65
C GLY A 23 -5.57 -4.68 -8.22
N VAL A 24 -4.24 -4.77 -8.01
CA VAL A 24 -3.66 -4.55 -6.68
C VAL A 24 -3.71 -3.08 -6.28
N THR A 25 -3.49 -2.16 -7.22
CA THR A 25 -3.54 -0.71 -6.94
C THR A 25 -4.96 -0.28 -6.57
N ASP A 26 -5.97 -0.77 -7.27
CA ASP A 26 -7.38 -0.54 -6.96
C ASP A 26 -7.74 -1.10 -5.57
N LYS A 27 -7.23 -2.29 -5.24
CA LYS A 27 -7.41 -2.88 -3.90
C LYS A 27 -6.74 -2.04 -2.81
N LEU A 28 -5.52 -1.55 -3.06
CA LEU A 28 -4.83 -0.66 -2.12
C LEU A 28 -5.59 0.65 -1.91
N ALA A 29 -6.08 1.28 -2.99
CA ALA A 29 -6.92 2.48 -2.90
C ALA A 29 -8.18 2.20 -2.08
N SER A 30 -8.81 1.04 -2.27
CA SER A 30 -10.00 0.67 -1.51
C SER A 30 -9.78 0.61 0.00
N PHE A 31 -8.56 0.32 0.50
CA PHE A 31 -8.29 0.34 1.95
C PHE A 31 -8.42 1.73 2.55
N PHE A 32 -8.11 2.76 1.78
CA PHE A 32 -8.20 4.16 2.18
C PHE A 32 -9.60 4.75 1.94
N GLU A 33 -10.39 4.16 1.04
CA GLU A 33 -11.79 4.53 0.76
C GLU A 33 -12.82 3.82 1.68
N LEU A 34 -12.58 2.54 2.02
CA LEU A 34 -13.50 1.71 2.84
C LEU A 34 -13.65 2.20 4.29
N THR A 35 -12.79 3.13 4.70
CA THR A 35 -12.81 3.80 6.00
C THR A 35 -13.72 5.04 6.04
N SER A 36 -14.60 5.22 5.05
CA SER A 36 -15.53 6.36 4.89
C SER A 36 -16.46 6.68 6.08
N GLY A 37 -16.53 5.82 7.11
CA GLY A 37 -17.23 6.10 8.36
C GLY A 37 -16.35 6.70 9.47
N ILE A 38 -15.04 6.82 9.24
CA ILE A 38 -14.08 7.35 10.22
C ILE A 38 -13.86 8.82 9.93
N THR A 39 -14.20 9.67 10.89
CA THR A 39 -14.10 11.14 10.74
C THR A 39 -12.80 11.69 11.29
N ASP A 40 -11.99 10.86 11.97
CA ASP A 40 -10.72 11.26 12.54
C ASP A 40 -9.53 10.72 11.74
N LEU A 41 -8.56 11.60 11.43
CA LEU A 41 -7.40 11.27 10.61
C LEU A 41 -6.57 10.10 11.17
N HIS A 42 -6.37 10.08 12.48
CA HIS A 42 -5.56 9.07 13.15
C HIS A 42 -6.19 7.68 13.09
N GLY A 43 -7.47 7.57 13.43
CA GLY A 43 -8.26 6.36 13.36
C GLY A 43 -8.38 5.84 11.93
N TRP A 44 -8.54 6.74 10.96
CA TRP A 44 -8.53 6.42 9.55
C TRP A 44 -7.20 5.79 9.13
N GLY A 45 -6.08 6.39 9.53
CA GLY A 45 -4.74 5.88 9.23
C GLY A 45 -4.51 4.49 9.82
N VAL A 46 -4.83 4.30 11.11
CA VAL A 46 -4.65 3.03 11.81
C VAL A 46 -5.52 1.93 11.20
N GLN A 47 -6.77 2.23 10.82
CA GLN A 47 -7.64 1.25 10.17
C GLN A 47 -7.20 0.92 8.76
N SER A 48 -6.79 1.91 7.96
CA SER A 48 -6.21 1.68 6.63
C SER A 48 -4.99 0.75 6.71
N MET A 49 -4.08 0.99 7.67
CA MET A 49 -2.94 0.11 7.90
C MET A 49 -3.36 -1.31 8.31
N ARG A 50 -4.37 -1.44 9.18
CA ARG A 50 -4.91 -2.75 9.59
C ARG A 50 -5.50 -3.52 8.41
N HIS A 51 -6.26 -2.87 7.54
CA HIS A 51 -6.79 -3.47 6.31
C HIS A 51 -5.68 -3.95 5.38
N ALA A 52 -4.63 -3.13 5.20
CA ALA A 52 -3.47 -3.53 4.41
C ALA A 52 -2.76 -4.77 5.00
N LEU A 53 -2.56 -4.82 6.32
CA LEU A 53 -1.94 -5.97 7.00
C LEU A 53 -2.81 -7.23 6.90
N GLU A 54 -4.12 -7.10 7.07
CA GLU A 54 -5.05 -8.21 6.95
C GLU A 54 -5.07 -8.77 5.53
N TRP A 55 -5.07 -7.90 4.51
CA TRP A 55 -4.96 -8.33 3.12
C TRP A 55 -3.65 -9.09 2.85
N MET A 56 -2.52 -8.63 3.38
CA MET A 56 -1.25 -9.37 3.26
C MET A 56 -1.33 -10.78 3.86
N ARG A 57 -2.18 -10.98 4.88
CA ARG A 57 -2.41 -12.27 5.53
C ARG A 57 -3.37 -13.15 4.73
N THR A 58 -4.44 -12.58 4.16
CA THR A 58 -5.47 -13.32 3.43
C THR A 58 -5.04 -13.66 2.00
N ASP A 59 -4.34 -12.73 1.32
CA ASP A 59 -3.90 -12.86 -0.07
C ASP A 59 -2.36 -12.67 -0.22
N PRO A 60 -1.52 -13.47 0.46
CA PRO A 60 -0.07 -13.25 0.54
C PRO A 60 0.65 -13.34 -0.82
N LEU A 61 0.12 -14.14 -1.77
CA LEU A 61 0.71 -14.27 -3.11
C LEU A 61 0.56 -12.98 -3.92
N GLU A 62 -0.60 -12.33 -3.83
CA GLU A 62 -0.91 -11.09 -4.53
C GLU A 62 -0.07 -9.94 -3.96
N ALA A 63 -0.02 -9.80 -2.63
CA ALA A 63 0.83 -8.82 -1.96
C ALA A 63 2.32 -9.04 -2.26
N LYS A 64 2.79 -10.29 -2.33
CA LYS A 64 4.18 -10.62 -2.66
C LYS A 64 4.52 -10.32 -4.12
N PHE A 65 3.57 -10.53 -5.03
CA PHE A 65 3.73 -10.13 -6.43
C PHE A 65 3.99 -8.62 -6.53
N TYR A 66 3.17 -7.81 -5.86
CA TYR A 66 3.27 -6.35 -5.93
C TYR A 66 4.49 -5.78 -5.19
N PHE A 67 4.65 -6.04 -3.89
CA PHE A 67 5.69 -5.39 -3.08
C PHE A 67 7.08 -6.01 -3.18
N VAL A 68 7.17 -7.29 -3.56
CA VAL A 68 8.45 -8.01 -3.59
C VAL A 68 8.91 -8.25 -5.02
N ARG A 69 8.07 -8.88 -5.85
CA ARG A 69 8.47 -9.25 -7.22
C ARG A 69 8.54 -8.03 -8.13
N LEU A 70 7.46 -7.27 -8.28
CA LEU A 70 7.42 -6.09 -9.16
C LEU A 70 8.46 -5.04 -8.82
N ALA A 71 8.67 -4.75 -7.52
CA ALA A 71 9.70 -3.84 -7.07
C ALA A 71 11.14 -4.28 -7.40
N THR A 72 11.36 -5.56 -7.70
CA THR A 72 12.67 -6.14 -8.06
C THR A 72 12.75 -6.58 -9.53
N THR A 73 11.63 -6.48 -10.26
CA THR A 73 11.52 -6.92 -11.64
C THR A 73 12.35 -6.00 -12.55
N ARG A 74 13.23 -6.61 -13.34
CA ARG A 74 13.96 -5.94 -14.45
C ARG A 74 13.20 -6.01 -15.77
N ASP A 75 11.97 -6.55 -15.78
CA ASP A 75 11.13 -6.71 -16.97
C ASP A 75 10.65 -5.33 -17.49
N GLY A 76 11.51 -4.67 -18.26
CA GLY A 76 11.17 -3.54 -19.12
C GLY A 76 11.02 -2.19 -18.41
N ALA A 77 11.55 -1.13 -19.04
CA ALA A 77 11.39 0.25 -18.57
C ALA A 77 9.91 0.67 -18.48
N GLU A 78 9.06 0.15 -19.37
CA GLU A 78 7.62 0.47 -19.44
C GLU A 78 6.86 0.00 -18.20
N THR A 79 7.10 -1.23 -17.73
CA THR A 79 6.49 -1.76 -16.50
C THR A 79 6.86 -0.92 -15.28
N LEU A 80 8.12 -0.47 -15.19
CA LEU A 80 8.58 0.39 -14.10
C LEU A 80 7.95 1.78 -14.17
N VAL A 81 7.81 2.35 -15.36
CA VAL A 81 7.11 3.63 -15.57
C VAL A 81 5.65 3.50 -15.15
N GLN A 82 4.97 2.41 -15.52
CA GLN A 82 3.60 2.16 -15.13
C GLN A 82 3.44 2.00 -13.61
N PHE A 83 4.30 1.18 -12.99
CA PHE A 83 4.33 1.02 -11.53
C PHE A 83 4.48 2.36 -10.79
N ARG A 84 5.37 3.24 -11.28
CA ARG A 84 5.56 4.57 -10.70
C ARG A 84 4.33 5.46 -10.87
N ARG A 85 3.69 5.44 -12.04
CA ARG A 85 2.45 6.20 -12.27
C ARG A 85 1.32 5.73 -11.36
N ASP A 86 1.16 4.43 -11.19
CA ASP A 86 0.10 3.86 -10.35
C ASP A 86 0.37 4.14 -8.86
N SER A 87 1.64 4.07 -8.45
CA SER A 87 2.05 4.47 -7.10
C SER A 87 1.78 5.96 -6.82
N GLU A 88 2.01 6.82 -7.82
CA GLU A 88 1.76 8.26 -7.67
C GLU A 88 0.27 8.58 -7.54
N LYS A 89 -0.59 7.94 -8.35
CA LYS A 89 -2.05 8.06 -8.21
C LYS A 89 -2.54 7.60 -6.84
N LEU A 90 -1.95 6.54 -6.29
CA LEU A 90 -2.28 6.07 -4.96
C LEU A 90 -1.86 7.10 -3.90
N VAL A 91 -0.69 7.74 -4.05
CA VAL A 91 -0.27 8.83 -3.16
C VAL A 91 -1.22 10.03 -3.25
N GLU A 92 -1.65 10.41 -4.44
CA GLU A 92 -2.64 11.48 -4.65
C GLU A 92 -3.95 11.14 -3.93
N SER A 93 -4.49 9.94 -4.12
CA SER A 93 -5.72 9.48 -3.44
C SER A 93 -5.63 9.47 -1.91
N ILE A 94 -4.49 9.02 -1.36
CA ILE A 94 -4.24 9.04 0.08
C ILE A 94 -4.14 10.49 0.58
N SER A 95 -3.45 11.37 -0.16
CA SER A 95 -3.31 12.79 0.18
C SER A 95 -4.67 13.50 0.19
N ASP A 96 -5.50 13.25 -0.81
CA ASP A 96 -6.86 13.79 -0.86
C ASP A 96 -7.69 13.33 0.33
N SER A 97 -7.57 12.05 0.73
CA SER A 97 -8.24 11.52 1.92
C SER A 97 -7.77 12.21 3.20
N ILE A 98 -6.47 12.49 3.34
CA ILE A 98 -5.91 13.22 4.48
C ILE A 98 -6.50 14.64 4.55
N LEU A 99 -6.51 15.37 3.43
CA LEU A 99 -7.03 16.73 3.36
C LEU A 99 -8.55 16.81 3.57
N LEU A 100 -9.28 15.76 3.19
CA LEU A 100 -10.71 15.64 3.47
C LEU A 100 -11.00 15.45 4.96
N LEU A 101 -10.12 14.74 5.68
CA LEU A 101 -10.26 14.46 7.11
C LEU A 101 -9.75 15.61 7.98
N ASP A 102 -8.70 16.30 7.53
CA ASP A 102 -8.15 17.48 8.19
C ASP A 102 -7.71 18.52 7.16
N ASN A 103 -8.57 19.52 6.96
CA ASN A 103 -8.35 20.60 6.00
C ASN A 103 -7.35 21.67 6.49
N SER A 104 -6.83 21.53 7.71
CA SER A 104 -5.79 22.43 8.24
C SER A 104 -4.38 22.03 7.81
N ILE A 105 -4.21 20.80 7.31
CA ILE A 105 -2.94 20.26 6.83
C ILE A 105 -2.59 20.88 5.47
N ASP A 106 -1.32 21.28 5.31
CA ASP A 106 -0.83 21.80 4.03
C ASP A 106 -0.77 20.68 2.96
N PRO A 107 -1.10 20.95 1.68
CA PRO A 107 -1.06 19.92 0.64
C PRO A 107 0.30 19.22 0.47
N LEU A 108 1.42 19.92 0.68
CA LEU A 108 2.75 19.30 0.66
C LEU A 108 2.92 18.36 1.86
N GLU A 109 2.44 18.76 3.03
CA GLU A 109 2.47 17.92 4.23
C GLU A 109 1.61 16.67 4.05
N ALA A 110 0.39 16.79 3.53
CA ALA A 110 -0.47 15.65 3.21
C ALA A 110 0.20 14.69 2.20
N ALA A 111 0.86 15.21 1.16
CA ALA A 111 1.61 14.38 0.21
C ALA A 111 2.80 13.64 0.87
N ILE A 112 3.51 14.29 1.79
CA ILE A 112 4.60 13.66 2.57
C ILE A 112 4.04 12.54 3.46
N MET A 113 2.93 12.80 4.17
CA MET A 113 2.24 11.81 4.99
C MET A 113 1.78 10.61 4.15
N ALA A 114 1.15 10.86 3.01
CA ALA A 114 0.68 9.83 2.09
C ALA A 114 1.81 8.93 1.60
N ARG A 115 2.94 9.51 1.17
CA ARG A 115 4.14 8.75 0.80
C ARG A 115 4.71 7.95 1.97
N GLY A 116 4.70 8.53 3.17
CA GLY A 116 5.12 7.87 4.40
C GLY A 116 4.29 6.62 4.69
N LEU A 117 2.96 6.73 4.61
CA LEU A 117 2.04 5.61 4.79
C LEU A 117 2.27 4.51 3.75
N LEU A 118 2.32 4.86 2.46
CA LEU A 118 2.56 3.88 1.40
C LEU A 118 3.91 3.17 1.56
N THR A 119 4.95 3.91 1.96
CA THR A 119 6.28 3.35 2.24
C THR A 119 6.22 2.39 3.42
N LEU A 120 5.52 2.74 4.50
CA LEU A 120 5.34 1.87 5.66
C LEU A 120 4.62 0.57 5.29
N VAL A 121 3.55 0.64 4.50
CA VAL A 121 2.84 -0.54 3.98
C VAL A 121 3.79 -1.42 3.16
N SER A 122 4.53 -0.82 2.22
CA SER A 122 5.47 -1.54 1.36
C SER A 122 6.57 -2.25 2.14
N GLU A 123 7.22 -1.56 3.08
CA GLU A 123 8.30 -2.14 3.89
C GLU A 123 7.78 -3.19 4.87
N THR A 124 6.57 -3.01 5.41
CA THR A 124 5.93 -4.03 6.23
C THR A 124 5.61 -5.28 5.41
N ALA A 125 5.08 -5.11 4.19
CA ALA A 125 4.82 -6.22 3.28
C ALA A 125 6.11 -6.97 2.91
N ARG A 126 7.18 -6.24 2.57
CA ARG A 126 8.48 -6.85 2.22
C ARG A 126 9.04 -7.67 3.36
N THR A 127 8.93 -7.15 4.57
CA THR A 127 9.48 -7.79 5.76
C THR A 127 8.70 -9.07 6.11
N THR A 128 7.37 -8.99 6.13
CA THR A 128 6.48 -10.10 6.47
C THR A 128 6.43 -11.18 5.38
N LEU A 129 6.34 -10.81 4.11
CA LEU A 129 6.17 -11.75 3.00
C LEU A 129 7.48 -12.43 2.53
N THR A 130 8.63 -11.94 3.00
CA THR A 130 9.94 -12.56 2.76
C THR A 130 10.42 -13.44 3.93
N GLY A 131 9.60 -13.59 4.98
CA GLY A 131 9.94 -14.38 6.17
C GLY A 131 11.06 -13.75 7.01
N ARG A 132 11.28 -12.44 6.88
CA ARG A 132 12.19 -11.66 7.72
C ARG A 132 11.41 -11.06 8.90
N ASP A 133 10.61 -11.87 9.58
CA ASP A 133 9.71 -11.48 10.68
C ASP A 133 10.45 -11.07 11.97
N ALA A 134 11.53 -10.30 11.84
CA ALA A 134 12.31 -9.77 12.94
C ALA A 134 11.66 -8.51 13.53
N VAL A 135 10.72 -8.69 14.47
CA VAL A 135 9.99 -7.60 15.13
C VAL A 135 10.92 -6.41 15.42
N PRO A 136 10.57 -5.18 14.98
CA PRO A 136 11.46 -4.04 15.14
C PRO A 136 11.80 -3.83 16.61
N ARG A 137 13.04 -3.39 16.88
CA ARG A 137 13.51 -3.16 18.26
C ARG A 137 12.52 -2.25 19.01
N ASN A 138 12.18 -2.63 20.24
CA ASN A 138 11.24 -1.96 21.15
C ASN A 138 9.74 -2.16 20.89
N PHE A 139 9.33 -3.08 20.02
CA PHE A 139 7.92 -3.42 19.81
C PHE A 139 7.64 -4.90 20.12
N ARG A 140 6.40 -5.23 20.49
CA ARG A 140 5.99 -6.62 20.74
C ARG A 140 5.54 -7.32 19.46
N THR A 141 4.93 -6.57 18.55
CA THR A 141 4.48 -7.10 17.25
C THR A 141 4.75 -6.10 16.13
N TYR A 142 4.84 -6.61 14.89
CA TYR A 142 4.90 -5.74 13.70
C TYR A 142 3.63 -4.89 13.54
N HIS A 143 2.46 -5.43 13.88
CA HIS A 143 1.21 -4.69 13.79
C HIS A 143 1.20 -3.48 14.74
N GLU A 144 1.69 -3.68 15.98
CA GLU A 144 1.87 -2.60 16.95
C GLU A 144 2.86 -1.55 16.44
N ALA A 145 4.02 -1.98 15.92
CA ALA A 145 5.01 -1.07 15.35
C ALA A 145 4.42 -0.24 14.19
N ALA A 146 3.74 -0.90 13.24
CA ALA A 146 3.13 -0.23 12.09
C ALA A 146 2.06 0.77 12.55
N SER A 147 1.18 0.39 13.48
CA SER A 147 0.13 1.29 14.00
C SER A 147 0.71 2.52 14.69
N ILE A 148 1.77 2.36 15.51
CA ILE A 148 2.44 3.47 16.18
C ILE A 148 3.15 4.39 15.18
N ILE A 149 3.81 3.82 14.16
CA ILE A 149 4.48 4.61 13.12
C ILE A 149 3.45 5.35 12.27
N THR A 150 2.33 4.72 11.93
CA THR A 150 1.20 5.36 11.25
C THR A 150 0.71 6.60 12.01
N LEU A 151 0.49 6.48 13.32
CA LEU A 151 0.09 7.64 14.13
C LEU A 151 1.13 8.76 14.06
N ARG A 152 2.43 8.43 14.19
CA ARG A 152 3.50 9.43 14.12
C ARG A 152 3.61 10.10 12.74
N ILE A 153 3.39 9.34 11.65
CA ILE A 153 3.37 9.91 10.30
C ILE A 153 2.27 10.95 10.19
N LEU A 154 1.11 10.68 10.79
CA LEU A 154 -0.05 11.56 10.77
C LEU A 154 -0.04 12.66 11.85
N GLY A 155 1.10 12.88 12.52
CA GLY A 155 1.22 13.91 13.57
C GLY A 155 0.61 13.53 14.93
N GLY A 156 0.10 12.31 15.07
CA GLY A 156 -0.53 11.80 16.29
C GLY A 156 0.47 11.40 17.38
N ASN A 157 0.06 11.58 18.63
CA ASN A 157 0.84 11.16 19.80
C ASN A 157 0.44 9.73 20.21
N PRO A 158 1.32 8.71 20.11
CA PRO A 158 0.96 7.31 20.41
C PRO A 158 0.79 6.99 21.91
N ARG A 159 0.63 8.02 22.76
CA ARG A 159 0.47 7.92 24.22
C ARG A 159 -0.90 8.40 24.72
N GLU A 160 -1.76 8.87 23.83
CA GLU A 160 -3.17 9.18 24.08
C GLU A 160 -4.04 7.99 23.69
#